data_AF-A0A351IP65-F1
#
_entry.id   AF-A0A351IP65-F1
#
_cell.length_a   1.000
_cell.length_b   1.000
_cell.length_c   1.000
_cell.angle_alpha   90.00
_cell.angle_beta   90.00
_cell.angle_gamma   90.00
#
_symmetry.space_group_name_H-M   'P 1'
#
loop_
_entity.id
_entity.type
_entity.pdbx_description
1 polymer ?
#
loop_
_entity_poly.entity_id
_entity_poly.type
_entity_poly.pdbx_seq_one_letter_code
_entity_poly.pdbx_strand_id
1 'polypeptide(L)'
;MEKIIPMSIKEIERTEIFIRLEKKSLTQIQAADILVITPRQIRRLMRKYEKHGAIALVSRKRGAPGNHRLTAGTGELVLALIQEHYSDFGPTLAYEKIKEIHKIKISLWSLCTGQKIS
;
A
#
# COMPACT_ATOMS: atom_id res chain seq x y z
N MET A 1 15.76 12.74 23.83
CA MET A 1 15.93 12.29 22.42
C MET A 1 14.71 12.74 21.63
N GLU A 2 14.87 13.75 20.80
CA GLU A 2 13.83 14.20 19.88
C GLU A 2 13.73 13.20 18.71
N LYS A 3 12.52 12.71 18.44
CA LYS A 3 12.26 11.75 17.37
C LYS A 3 11.60 12.46 16.21
N ILE A 4 12.36 12.70 15.14
CA ILE A 4 11.85 13.29 13.90
C ILE A 4 11.12 12.19 13.12
N ILE A 5 9.82 12.37 12.89
CA ILE A 5 9.00 11.44 12.12
C ILE A 5 8.68 12.12 10.78
N PRO A 6 9.19 11.62 9.64
CA PRO A 6 8.81 12.16 8.34
C PRO A 6 7.34 11.82 8.08
N MET A 7 6.52 12.87 7.93
CA MET A 7 5.08 12.77 7.70
C MET A 7 4.69 13.55 6.44
N SER A 8 3.62 13.10 5.77
CA SER A 8 2.97 13.87 4.73
C SER A 8 2.08 14.92 5.39
N ILE A 9 1.82 16.04 4.71
CA ILE A 9 0.88 17.09 5.16
C ILE A 9 -0.44 16.46 5.64
N LYS A 10 -1.00 15.51 4.88
CA LYS A 10 -2.26 14.82 5.24
C LYS A 10 -2.20 14.06 6.57
N GLU A 11 -1.04 13.54 6.96
CA GLU A 11 -0.89 12.83 8.23
C GLU A 11 -0.61 13.77 9.38
N ILE A 12 0.00 14.93 9.11
CA ILE A 12 0.12 16.01 10.09
C ILE A 12 -1.29 16.50 10.45
N GLU A 13 -2.12 16.83 9.45
CA GLU A 13 -3.53 17.21 9.65
C GLU A 13 -4.33 16.13 10.38
N ARG A 14 -4.13 14.86 10.01
CA ARG A 14 -4.74 13.74 10.70
C ARG A 14 -4.30 13.66 12.16
N THR A 15 -3.03 13.92 12.46
CA THR A 15 -2.52 13.90 13.84
C THR A 15 -3.20 14.96 14.69
N GLU A 16 -3.43 16.15 14.15
CA GLU A 16 -4.16 17.21 14.84
C GLU A 16 -5.59 16.80 15.21
N ILE A 17 -6.30 16.14 14.29
CA ILE A 17 -7.66 15.62 14.55
C ILE A 17 -7.64 14.59 15.69
N PHE A 18 -6.62 13.74 15.76
CA PHE A 18 -6.48 12.75 16.82
C PHE A 18 -6.12 13.38 18.18
N ILE A 19 -5.31 14.45 18.20
CA ILE A 19 -5.08 15.24 19.42
C ILE A 19 -6.40 15.85 19.93
N ARG A 20 -7.25 16.33 19.04
CA ARG A 20 -8.58 16.87 19.40
C ARG A 20 -9.54 15.79 19.93
N LEU A 21 -9.48 14.58 19.36
CA LEU A 21 -10.21 13.40 19.86
C LEU A 21 -9.75 13.01 21.27
N GLU A 22 -8.44 13.01 21.53
CA GLU A 22 -7.85 12.71 22.84
C GLU A 22 -8.28 13.72 23.90
N LYS A 23 -8.30 15.01 23.54
CA LYS A 23 -8.81 16.10 24.40
C LYS A 23 -10.34 16.09 24.57
N LYS A 24 -11.06 15.13 23.97
CA LYS A 24 -12.54 15.05 23.96
C LYS A 24 -13.23 16.31 23.42
N SER A 25 -12.50 17.14 22.68
CA SER A 25 -13.02 18.35 22.02
C SER A 25 -13.71 18.07 20.69
N LEU A 26 -13.52 16.86 20.15
CA LEU A 26 -14.12 16.37 18.91
C LEU A 26 -14.68 14.97 19.16
N THR A 27 -15.86 14.67 18.60
CA THR A 27 -16.42 13.32 18.68
C THR A 27 -15.86 12.40 17.58
N GLN A 28 -15.92 11.09 17.81
CA GLN A 28 -15.48 10.10 16.81
C GLN A 28 -16.30 10.17 15.50
N ILE A 29 -17.57 10.60 15.58
CA ILE A 29 -18.46 10.73 14.43
C ILE A 29 -18.02 11.94 13.60
N GLN A 30 -17.82 13.10 14.23
CA GLN A 30 -17.33 14.29 13.54
C GLN A 30 -15.95 14.07 12.91
N ALA A 31 -15.03 13.38 13.62
CA ALA A 31 -13.73 13.04 13.05
C ALA A 31 -13.82 12.06 11.87
N ALA A 32 -14.80 11.16 11.88
CA ALA A 32 -15.09 10.26 10.77
C ALA A 32 -15.55 11.04 9.53
N ASP A 33 -16.39 12.06 9.72
CA ASP A 33 -16.87 12.93 8.64
C ASP A 33 -15.72 13.77 8.05
N ILE A 34 -14.90 14.40 8.91
CA ILE A 34 -13.75 15.22 8.48
C ILE A 34 -12.72 14.37 7.70
N LEU A 35 -12.42 13.17 8.19
CA LEU A 35 -11.43 12.29 7.58
C LEU A 35 -12.00 11.40 6.47
N VAL A 36 -13.31 11.49 6.20
CA VAL A 36 -14.06 10.66 5.24
C VAL A 36 -13.75 9.17 5.43
N ILE A 37 -13.81 8.71 6.68
CA ILE A 37 -13.60 7.31 7.07
C ILE A 37 -14.63 6.86 8.08
N THR A 38 -14.82 5.56 8.21
CA THR A 38 -15.84 5.04 9.12
C THR A 38 -15.48 5.28 10.60
N PRO A 39 -16.47 5.48 11.49
CA PRO A 39 -16.22 5.57 12.94
C PRO A 39 -15.49 4.35 13.51
N ARG A 40 -15.70 3.16 12.93
CA ARG A 40 -14.95 1.93 13.28
C ARG A 40 -13.45 2.07 12.96
N GLN A 41 -13.09 2.67 11.83
CA GLN A 41 -11.70 2.96 11.47
C GLN A 41 -11.09 3.99 12.43
N ILE A 42 -11.84 5.05 12.81
CA ILE A 42 -11.41 6.02 13.83
C ILE A 42 -11.10 5.30 15.14
N ARG A 43 -12.02 4.49 15.68
CA ARG A 43 -11.80 3.72 16.92
C ARG A 43 -10.55 2.83 16.85
N ARG A 44 -10.35 2.15 15.71
CA ARG A 44 -9.18 1.29 15.50
C ARG A 44 -7.88 2.07 15.52
N LEU A 45 -7.87 3.27 14.95
CA LEU A 45 -6.70 4.14 14.95
C LEU A 45 -6.46 4.75 16.32
N MET A 46 -7.52 5.10 17.05
CA MET A 46 -7.43 5.67 18.40
C MET A 46 -6.73 4.68 19.34
N ARG A 47 -7.15 3.42 19.34
CA ARG A 47 -6.48 2.34 20.09
C ARG A 47 -5.00 2.14 19.74
N LYS A 48 -4.58 2.46 18.51
CA LYS A 48 -3.17 2.38 18.11
C LYS A 48 -2.41 3.64 18.52
N TYR A 49 -3.05 4.79 18.42
CA TYR A 49 -2.51 6.08 18.83
C TYR A 49 -2.25 6.10 20.34
N GLU A 50 -3.14 5.58 21.18
CA GLU A 50 -2.90 5.42 22.63
C GLU A 50 -1.64 4.59 22.95
N LYS A 51 -1.30 3.62 22.10
CA LYS A 51 -0.16 2.71 22.33
C LYS A 51 1.15 3.20 21.73
N HIS A 52 1.10 3.98 20.65
CA HIS A 52 2.29 4.30 19.84
C HIS A 52 2.39 5.78 19.45
N GLY A 53 1.47 6.62 19.93
CA GLY A 53 1.37 8.05 19.60
C GLY A 53 1.18 8.32 18.11
N ALA A 54 1.68 9.46 17.65
CA ALA A 54 1.57 9.92 16.26
C ALA A 54 2.16 8.93 15.23
N ILE A 55 3.11 8.08 15.63
CA ILE A 55 3.70 7.04 14.76
C ILE A 55 2.63 6.05 14.28
N ALA A 56 1.58 5.79 15.08
CA ALA A 56 0.51 4.89 14.69
C ALA A 56 -0.39 5.44 13.56
N LEU A 57 -0.35 6.74 13.30
CA LEU A 57 -1.13 7.41 12.26
C LEU A 57 -0.39 7.48 10.93
N VAL A 58 0.93 7.24 10.93
CA VAL A 58 1.74 7.08 9.73
C VAL A 58 1.27 5.86 8.94
N SER A 59 1.04 6.04 7.64
CA SER A 59 0.74 4.93 6.75
C SER A 59 1.89 3.91 6.75
N ARG A 60 1.61 2.68 7.17
CA ARG A 60 2.55 1.55 7.10
C ARG A 60 2.90 1.13 5.68
N LYS A 61 2.16 1.62 4.67
CA LYS A 61 2.48 1.38 3.25
C LYS A 61 3.61 2.28 2.74
N ARG A 62 4.07 3.27 3.51
CA ARG A 62 5.21 4.09 3.10
C ARG A 62 6.50 3.29 3.13
N GLY A 63 7.23 3.34 2.02
CA GLY A 63 8.47 2.58 1.81
C GLY A 63 8.26 1.07 1.63
N ALA A 64 7.03 0.56 1.81
CA ALA A 64 6.73 -0.85 1.66
C ALA A 64 6.27 -1.15 0.23
N PRO A 65 6.77 -2.22 -0.40
CA PRO A 65 6.17 -2.76 -1.62
C PRO A 65 4.68 -2.98 -1.39
N GLY A 66 3.84 -2.64 -2.37
CA GLY A 66 2.42 -2.99 -2.29
C GLY A 66 2.25 -4.50 -2.11
N ASN A 67 1.20 -4.94 -1.42
CA ASN A 67 0.93 -6.37 -1.13
C ASN A 67 0.89 -7.29 -2.38
N HIS A 68 0.77 -6.71 -3.58
CA HIS A 68 0.76 -7.42 -4.86
C HIS A 68 2.05 -7.20 -5.67
N ARG A 69 3.11 -6.67 -5.07
CA ARG A 69 4.41 -6.60 -5.75
C ARG A 69 4.93 -8.02 -5.89
N LEU A 70 5.41 -8.32 -7.08
CA LEU A 70 6.15 -9.54 -7.34
C LEU A 70 7.35 -9.59 -6.40
N THR A 71 7.74 -10.79 -5.96
CA THR A 71 8.97 -10.94 -5.16
C THR A 71 10.14 -10.36 -5.95
N ALA A 72 11.08 -9.70 -5.27
CA ALA A 72 12.23 -9.09 -5.93
C ALA A 72 12.91 -10.10 -6.88
N GLY A 73 13.16 -9.70 -8.13
CA GLY A 73 13.74 -10.55 -9.18
C GLY A 73 12.74 -11.39 -10.01
N THR A 74 11.55 -11.71 -9.49
CA THR A 74 10.55 -12.45 -10.31
C THR A 74 9.98 -11.61 -11.44
N GLY A 75 9.97 -10.29 -11.27
CA GLY A 75 9.58 -9.39 -12.34
C GLY A 75 10.58 -9.42 -13.50
N GLU A 76 11.86 -9.19 -13.20
CA GLU A 76 12.96 -9.24 -14.16
C GLU A 76 13.03 -10.58 -14.89
N LEU A 77 12.87 -11.70 -14.17
CA LEU A 77 12.80 -13.03 -14.76
C LEU A 77 11.64 -13.15 -15.77
N VAL A 78 10.46 -12.62 -15.42
CA VAL A 78 9.29 -12.65 -16.30
C VAL A 78 9.52 -11.78 -17.55
N LEU A 79 10.16 -10.61 -17.43
CA LEU A 79 10.51 -9.79 -18.59
C LEU A 79 11.50 -10.49 -19.51
N ALA A 80 12.55 -11.11 -18.95
CA ALA A 80 13.53 -11.85 -19.72
C ALA A 80 12.87 -12.99 -20.50
N LEU A 81 12.00 -13.79 -19.85
CA LEU A 81 11.27 -14.87 -20.50
C LEU A 81 10.33 -14.38 -21.61
N ILE A 82 9.69 -13.22 -21.44
CA ILE A 82 8.84 -12.64 -22.48
C ILE A 82 9.69 -12.19 -23.67
N GLN A 83 10.79 -11.48 -23.41
CA GLN A 83 11.67 -11.02 -24.49
C GLN A 83 12.35 -12.17 -25.24
N GLU A 84 12.74 -13.23 -24.54
CA GLU A 84 13.47 -14.36 -25.12
C GLU A 84 12.57 -15.37 -25.83
N HIS A 85 11.36 -15.62 -25.31
CA HIS A 85 10.51 -16.72 -25.80
C HIS A 85 9.13 -16.30 -26.30
N TYR A 86 8.63 -15.11 -25.94
CA TYR A 86 7.24 -14.71 -26.18
C TYR A 86 7.12 -13.26 -26.67
N SER A 87 8.12 -12.75 -27.41
CA SER A 87 8.16 -11.35 -27.88
C SER A 87 6.97 -10.99 -28.77
N ASP A 88 6.47 -11.98 -29.50
CA ASP A 88 5.40 -11.81 -30.48
C ASP A 88 4.01 -12.04 -29.89
N PHE A 89 3.94 -12.36 -28.59
CA PHE A 89 2.71 -12.79 -27.93
C PHE A 89 2.03 -11.61 -27.26
N GLY A 90 0.71 -11.50 -27.44
CA GLY A 90 -0.08 -10.56 -26.65
C GLY A 90 0.00 -10.86 -25.14
N PRO A 91 -0.24 -9.86 -24.27
CA PRO A 91 -0.03 -9.98 -22.83
C PRO A 91 -0.82 -11.13 -22.18
N THR A 92 -1.99 -11.46 -22.71
CA THR A 92 -2.82 -12.59 -22.27
C THR A 92 -2.19 -13.94 -22.62
N LEU A 93 -1.66 -14.10 -23.84
CA LEU A 93 -1.07 -15.37 -24.25
C LEU A 93 0.29 -15.59 -23.56
N ALA A 94 1.09 -14.53 -23.40
CA ALA A 94 2.31 -14.56 -22.61
C ALA A 94 2.03 -14.97 -21.16
N TYR A 95 0.98 -14.42 -20.55
CA TYR A 95 0.53 -14.79 -19.20
C TYR A 95 0.25 -16.29 -19.05
N GLU A 96 -0.52 -16.84 -19.98
CA GLU A 96 -0.89 -18.26 -19.98
C GLU A 96 0.36 -19.14 -20.07
N LYS A 97 1.29 -18.82 -20.97
CA LYS A 97 2.54 -19.59 -21.14
C LYS A 97 3.47 -19.51 -19.93
N ILE A 98 3.60 -18.34 -19.32
CA ILE A 98 4.38 -18.18 -18.08
C ILE A 98 3.79 -19.00 -16.93
N LYS A 99 2.46 -19.06 -16.83
CA LYS A 99 1.77 -19.83 -15.79
C LYS A 99 1.84 -21.33 -16.04
N GLU A 100 1.67 -21.77 -17.29
CA GLU A 100 1.62 -23.19 -17.66
C GLU A 100 3.00 -23.84 -17.68
N ILE A 101 3.98 -23.19 -18.31
CA ILE A 101 5.31 -23.75 -18.57
C ILE A 101 6.24 -23.43 -17.40
N HIS A 102 6.34 -22.15 -17.05
CA HIS A 102 7.30 -21.66 -16.06
C HIS A 102 6.77 -21.71 -14.62
N LYS A 103 5.49 -22.06 -14.44
CA LYS A 103 4.79 -22.18 -13.14
C LYS A 103 4.87 -20.92 -12.25
N ILE A 104 5.14 -19.76 -12.85
CA ILE A 104 5.24 -18.49 -12.13
C ILE A 104 3.83 -17.90 -11.94
N LYS A 105 3.45 -17.66 -10.69
CA LYS A 105 2.16 -17.04 -10.34
C LYS A 105 2.28 -15.52 -10.38
N ILE A 106 1.95 -14.93 -11.54
CA ILE A 106 1.80 -13.49 -11.71
C ILE A 106 0.32 -13.10 -11.91
N SER A 107 0.02 -11.81 -11.84
CA SER A 107 -1.29 -11.30 -12.25
C SER A 107 -1.21 -10.81 -13.70
N LEU A 108 -2.25 -11.04 -14.51
CA LEU A 108 -2.32 -10.54 -15.89
C LEU A 108 -2.10 -9.02 -15.95
N TRP A 109 -2.65 -8.29 -14.97
CA TRP A 109 -2.47 -6.85 -14.84
C TRP A 109 -0.99 -6.44 -14.66
N SER A 110 -0.18 -7.29 -14.02
CA SER A 110 1.26 -7.02 -13.87
C SER A 110 1.96 -6.95 -15.23
N LEU A 111 1.55 -7.79 -16.20
CA LEU A 111 2.09 -7.80 -17.56
C LEU A 111 1.64 -6.59 -18.39
N CYS A 112 0.38 -6.17 -18.23
CA CYS A 112 -0.15 -5.02 -18.96
C CYS A 112 0.41 -3.68 -18.49
N THR A 113 0.84 -3.57 -17.23
CA THR A 113 1.22 -2.26 -16.65
C THR A 113 2.71 -1.94 -16.69
N GLY A 114 3.62 -2.90 -16.91
CA GLY A 114 5.07 -2.68 -16.97
C GLY A 114 5.75 -2.18 -15.68
N GLN A 115 5.06 -1.34 -14.89
CA GLN A 115 5.57 -0.62 -13.72
C GLN A 115 5.68 -1.46 -12.45
N LYS A 116 5.14 -2.68 -12.42
CA LYS A 116 5.24 -3.59 -11.27
C LYS A 116 6.32 -4.66 -11.43
N ILE A 117 6.99 -4.63 -12.57
CA ILE A 117 7.96 -5.63 -12.97
C ILE A 117 9.40 -5.11 -12.74
N SER A 118 9.57 -3.78 -12.63
CA SER A 118 10.79 -3.07 -12.18
C SER A 118 10.75 -2.68 -10.70
#